data_AF-A0A0M8TEF5-F1
#
_entry.id   AF-A0A0M8TEF5-F1
#
_cell.length_a   1.000
_cell.length_b   1.000
_cell.length_c   1.000
_cell.angle_alpha   90.00
_cell.angle_beta   90.00
_cell.angle_gamma   90.00
#
_symmetry.space_group_name_H-M   'P 1'
#
loop_
_entity.id
_entity.type
_entity.pdbx_description
1 polymer ?
#
loop_
_entity_poly.entity_id
_entity_poly.type
_entity_poly.pdbx_seq_one_letter_code
_entity_poly.pdbx_strand_id
1 'polypeptide(L)'
;MTRWLPAPPPRDEQPPLSALEITETECRKCGTLIAGLNGRYACPLCGWVNDHADSDAALPTAEDDSDHPAKRRRRTRRPRGD
;
A
#
# COMPACT_ATOMS: atom_id res chain seq x y z
N MET A 1 15.28 2.54 -25.16
CA MET A 1 14.70 2.17 -23.84
C MET A 1 13.43 3.01 -23.69
N THR A 2 12.26 2.43 -23.90
CA THR A 2 10.99 3.18 -23.80
C THR A 2 10.69 3.45 -22.34
N ARG A 3 10.57 4.71 -21.95
CA ARG A 3 10.16 5.11 -20.60
C ARG A 3 8.66 4.86 -20.47
N TRP A 4 8.27 3.95 -19.60
CA TRP A 4 6.86 3.76 -19.27
C TRP A 4 6.38 4.99 -18.50
N LEU A 5 5.38 5.70 -19.04
CA LEU A 5 4.72 6.82 -18.37
C LEU A 5 3.29 6.37 -18.04
N PRO A 6 2.92 6.18 -16.77
CA PRO A 6 1.53 5.91 -16.40
C PRO A 6 0.65 7.10 -16.79
N ALA A 7 -0.60 6.83 -17.15
CA ALA A 7 -1.62 7.87 -17.18
C ALA A 7 -1.80 8.46 -15.77
N PRO A 8 -1.97 9.78 -15.62
CA PRO A 8 -2.19 10.37 -14.30
C PRO A 8 -3.48 9.81 -13.68
N PRO A 9 -3.48 9.46 -12.39
CA PRO A 9 -4.70 8.99 -11.73
C PRO A 9 -5.76 10.09 -11.73
N PRO A 10 -7.06 9.74 -11.75
CA PRO A 10 -8.14 10.71 -11.60
C PRO A 10 -8.01 11.46 -10.27
N ARG A 11 -8.38 12.74 -10.24
CA ARG A 11 -8.18 13.63 -9.07
C ARG A 11 -8.85 13.14 -7.78
N ASP A 12 -9.92 12.36 -7.91
CA ASP A 12 -10.68 11.81 -6.78
C ASP A 12 -10.00 10.58 -6.14
N GLU A 13 -8.87 10.13 -6.68
CA GLU A 13 -8.09 8.98 -6.18
C GLU A 13 -6.90 9.42 -5.29
N GLN A 14 -6.82 10.71 -4.93
CA GLN A 14 -5.83 11.15 -3.94
C GLN A 14 -6.18 10.49 -2.59
N PRO A 15 -5.28 9.67 -2.02
CA PRO A 15 -5.53 9.09 -0.72
C PRO A 15 -5.73 10.23 0.29
N PRO A 16 -6.66 10.08 1.25
CA PRO A 16 -6.86 11.11 2.26
C PRO A 16 -5.53 11.35 3.00
N LEU A 17 -5.28 12.57 3.47
CA LEU A 17 -4.05 12.89 4.22
C LEU A 17 -3.89 12.01 5.47
N SER A 18 -4.99 11.48 6.01
CA SER A 18 -5.00 10.47 7.08
C SER A 18 -4.36 9.14 6.68
N ALA A 19 -4.10 8.90 5.39
CA ALA A 19 -3.37 7.74 4.91
C ALA A 19 -1.85 7.84 5.15
N LEU A 20 -1.34 8.98 5.62
CA LEU A 20 0.08 9.20 5.91
C LEU A 20 0.25 9.78 7.31
N GLU A 21 0.32 8.90 8.30
CA GLU A 21 0.56 9.24 9.70
C GLU A 21 2.01 9.00 10.09
N ILE A 22 2.63 9.97 10.77
CA ILE A 22 3.96 9.80 11.39
C ILE A 22 3.75 9.19 12.79
N THR A 23 4.35 8.03 13.02
CA THR A 23 4.31 7.32 14.30
C THR A 23 5.72 7.14 14.86
N GLU A 24 5.85 6.92 16.17
CA GLU A 24 7.15 6.76 16.84
C GLU A 24 7.21 5.45 17.64
N THR A 25 8.39 4.82 17.70
CA THR A 25 8.63 3.62 18.50
C THR A 25 10.11 3.46 18.85
N GLU A 26 10.43 2.56 19.78
CA GLU A 26 11.82 2.18 20.06
C GLU A 26 12.30 1.09 19.09
N CYS A 27 13.53 1.24 18.58
CA CYS A 27 14.17 0.23 17.76
C CYS A 27 14.34 -1.08 18.54
N ARG A 28 13.73 -2.17 18.09
CA ARG A 28 13.81 -3.49 18.75
C ARG A 28 15.22 -4.08 18.82
N LYS A 29 16.19 -3.52 18.09
CA LYS A 29 17.60 -3.97 18.08
C LYS A 29 18.52 -3.12 18.95
N CYS A 30 18.42 -1.78 18.90
CA CYS A 30 19.36 -0.88 19.58
C CYS A 30 18.71 0.14 20.54
N GLY A 31 17.39 0.11 20.70
CA GLY A 31 16.65 0.94 21.66
C GLY A 31 16.48 2.41 21.25
N THR A 32 17.02 2.84 20.11
CA THR A 32 16.86 4.22 19.63
C THR A 32 15.40 4.54 19.30
N LEU A 33 14.91 5.71 19.73
CA LEU A 33 13.61 6.23 19.31
C LEU A 33 13.65 6.54 17.80
N ILE A 34 12.72 5.98 17.05
CA ILE A 34 12.62 6.11 15.60
C ILE A 34 11.21 6.53 15.19
N ALA A 35 11.13 7.43 14.21
CA ALA A 35 9.89 7.79 13.55
C ALA A 35 9.67 6.91 12.31
N GLY A 36 8.41 6.62 12.00
CA GLY A 36 7.97 5.81 10.87
C GLY A 36 6.69 6.36 10.23
N LEU A 37 6.26 5.74 9.13
CA LEU A 37 5.01 6.06 8.45
C LEU A 37 4.03 4.90 8.59
N ASN A 38 2.85 5.14 9.16
CA ASN A 38 1.79 4.13 9.36
C ASN A 38 2.30 2.81 9.99
N GLY A 39 3.15 2.92 11.02
CA GLY A 39 3.74 1.75 11.67
C GLY A 39 4.88 1.07 10.90
N ARG A 40 5.42 1.70 9.84
CA ARG A 40 6.61 1.22 9.11
C ARG A 40 7.86 1.90 9.63
N TYR A 41 8.78 1.10 10.14
CA TYR A 41 9.96 1.57 10.85
C TYR A 41 11.24 1.05 10.21
N ALA A 42 12.20 1.95 10.02
CA ALA A 42 13.57 1.62 9.62
C ALA A 42 14.54 2.41 10.50
N CYS A 43 15.41 1.72 11.22
CA CYS A 43 16.38 2.35 12.10
C CYS A 43 17.61 2.80 11.30
N PRO A 44 17.90 4.11 11.23
CA PRO A 44 19.04 4.62 10.47
C PRO A 44 20.39 4.29 11.14
N LEU A 45 20.39 3.93 12.42
CA LEU A 45 21.63 3.66 13.17
C LEU A 45 22.11 2.22 13.04
N CYS A 46 21.21 1.23 13.16
CA CYS A 46 21.59 -0.19 13.21
C CYS A 46 21.03 -1.03 12.05
N GLY A 47 20.30 -0.41 11.12
CA GLY A 47 19.74 -1.03 9.91
C GLY A 47 18.59 -2.00 10.16
N TRP A 48 17.99 -2.00 11.35
CA TRP A 48 16.81 -2.82 11.62
C TRP A 48 15.58 -2.26 10.91
N VAL A 49 14.72 -3.15 10.40
CA VAL A 49 13.43 -2.83 9.78
C VAL A 49 12.39 -3.78 10.36
N ASN A 50 11.17 -3.32 10.61
CA ASN A 50 10.08 -4.20 11.07
C ASN A 50 9.51 -5.07 9.94
N ASP A 51 8.83 -6.16 10.31
CA ASP A 51 8.11 -6.99 9.35
C ASP A 51 6.96 -6.20 8.73
N HIS A 52 6.68 -6.46 7.45
CA HIS A 52 5.67 -5.72 6.70
C HIS A 52 4.26 -5.86 7.31
N ALA A 53 3.97 -6.99 7.94
CA ALA A 53 2.70 -7.28 8.60
C ALA A 53 2.51 -6.54 9.92
N ASP A 54 3.57 -5.98 10.51
CA ASP A 54 3.52 -5.19 11.76
C ASP A 54 3.09 -3.73 11.53
N SER A 55 2.65 -3.36 10.31
CA SER A 55 2.22 -1.99 9.99
C SER A 55 0.78 -1.74 10.44
N ASP A 56 0.45 -0.48 10.74
CA ASP A 56 -0.89 -0.09 11.22
C ASP A 56 -1.93 -0.03 10.09
N ALA A 57 -1.48 -0.02 8.83
CA ALA A 57 -2.37 -0.04 7.67
C ALA A 57 -3.07 -1.39 7.54
N ALA A 58 -4.41 -1.35 7.44
CA ALA A 58 -5.19 -2.53 7.11
C ALA A 58 -4.73 -3.13 5.77
N LEU A 59 -4.53 -4.45 5.75
CA LEU A 59 -4.17 -5.14 4.53
C LEU A 59 -5.35 -5.12 3.53
N PRO A 60 -5.07 -4.99 2.22
CA PRO A 60 -6.09 -5.14 1.19
C PRO A 60 -6.81 -6.48 1.30
N THR A 61 -8.11 -6.50 1.00
CA THR A 61 -8.87 -7.74 0.89
C THR A 61 -8.54 -8.46 -0.42
N ALA A 62 -8.96 -9.72 -0.54
CA ALA A 62 -8.84 -10.43 -1.82
C ALA A 62 -9.63 -9.74 -2.93
N GLU A 63 -10.79 -9.15 -2.59
CA GLU A 63 -11.66 -8.42 -3.51
C GLU A 63 -11.02 -7.13 -4.03
N ASP A 64 -10.11 -6.51 -3.26
CA ASP A 64 -9.37 -5.32 -3.67
C ASP A 64 -8.33 -5.64 -4.75
N ASP A 65 -7.89 -6.90 -4.86
CA ASP A 65 -6.92 -7.31 -5.87
C ASP A 65 -7.43 -7.03 -7.30
N SER A 66 -6.54 -6.51 -8.13
CA SER A 66 -6.80 -6.20 -9.54
C SER A 66 -7.01 -7.47 -10.37
N ASP A 67 -6.39 -8.59 -9.97
CA ASP A 67 -6.51 -9.86 -10.66
C ASP A 67 -7.60 -10.78 -10.08
N HIS A 68 -8.31 -10.35 -9.03
CA HIS A 68 -9.35 -11.13 -8.34
C HIS A 68 -10.38 -11.71 -9.33
N PRO A 69 -10.66 -13.04 -9.29
CA PRO A 69 -11.42 -13.74 -10.33
C PRO A 69 -12.86 -13.23 -10.51
N ALA A 70 -13.48 -12.67 -9.47
CA ALA A 70 -14.83 -12.11 -9.56
C ALA A 70 -14.90 -10.86 -10.46
N LYS A 71 -13.83 -10.03 -10.51
CA LYS A 71 -13.76 -8.84 -11.38
C LYS A 71 -13.66 -9.22 -12.86
N ARG A 72 -12.99 -10.35 -13.19
CA ARG A 72 -12.87 -10.85 -14.57
C ARG A 72 -14.20 -11.29 -15.19
N ARG A 73 -15.14 -11.83 -14.40
CA ARG A 73 -16.46 -12.30 -14.88
C ARG A 73 -17.40 -11.18 -15.33
N ARG A 74 -17.25 -9.96 -14.80
CA ARG A 74 -18.05 -8.79 -15.24
C ARG A 74 -17.62 -8.26 -16.59
N ARG A 75 -16.33 -8.32 -16.94
CA ARG A 75 -15.82 -7.82 -18.23
C ARG A 75 -16.22 -8.66 -19.45
N THR A 76 -16.57 -9.94 -19.26
CA THR A 76 -16.88 -10.86 -20.36
C THR A 76 -18.36 -10.92 -20.73
N ARG A 77 -19.25 -10.24 -20.01
CA ARG A 77 -20.67 -10.12 -20.38
C ARG A 77 -20.88 -8.91 -21.31
N ARG A 78 -20.38 -8.99 -22.56
CA ARG A 78 -21.03 -8.25 -23.66
C ARG A 78 -22.37 -8.95 -23.93
N PRO A 79 -23.51 -8.23 -23.99
CA PRO A 79 -24.72 -8.85 -24.52
C PRO A 79 -24.41 -9.26 -25.96
N ARG A 80 -24.68 -10.53 -26.31
CA ARG A 80 -24.81 -10.91 -27.73
C ARG A 80 -26.07 -10.19 -28.20
N GLY A 81 -25.91 -9.20 -29.08
CA GLY A 81 -27.05 -8.59 -29.75
C GLY A 81 -27.72 -9.63 -30.64
N ASP A 82 -29.05 -9.67 -30.58
CA ASP A 82 -29.95 -10.27 -31.57
C ASP A 82 -29.74 -9.64 -32.95
#